data_AF-A0A1C5P6X2-F1
#
_entry.id   AF-A0A1C5P6X2-F1
#
_cell.length_a   1.000
_cell.length_b   1.000
_cell.length_c   1.000
_cell.angle_alpha   90.00
_cell.angle_beta   90.00
_cell.angle_gamma   90.00
#
_symmetry.space_group_name_H-M   'P 1'
#
loop_
_entity.id
_entity.type
_entity.pdbx_description
1 polymer ?
#
loop_
_entity_poly.entity_id
_entity_poly.type
_entity_poly.pdbx_seq_one_letter_code
_entity_poly.pdbx_strand_id
1 'polypeptide(L)'
;MKLNQEIRSNFQMIGNYVKKVSVSNDFLELPPMEQLNYNFEAEYDNVKIDDEESGGFLGSIDLCIKVIAKEKKSKAKMSFSIVLNGGFVDNLVDNKDEFEKFLTVNGSASLYGIARGIIISLSSLSMNGGQIILPMVNFFKMREKKTEVE
;
A
#
# COMPACT_ATOMS: atom_id res chain seq x y z
N MET A 1 17.73 -7.54 -19.28
CA MET A 1 16.52 -7.84 -20.07
C MET A 1 15.99 -6.52 -20.62
N LYS A 2 15.91 -6.33 -21.94
CA LYS A 2 15.27 -5.14 -22.52
C LYS A 2 13.76 -5.39 -22.52
N LEU A 3 12.98 -4.57 -21.84
CA LEU A 3 11.51 -4.65 -21.87
C LEU A 3 11.06 -4.22 -23.28
N ASN A 4 10.22 -5.02 -23.95
CA ASN A 4 9.62 -4.61 -25.22
C ASN A 4 8.74 -3.38 -24.95
N GLN A 5 8.85 -2.33 -25.77
CA GLN A 5 8.04 -1.13 -25.61
C GLN A 5 6.55 -1.41 -25.83
N GLU A 6 6.19 -2.41 -26.65
CA GLU A 6 4.79 -2.79 -26.93
C GLU A 6 4.05 -3.37 -25.72
N ILE A 7 4.77 -3.88 -24.72
CA ILE A 7 4.18 -4.45 -23.49
C ILE A 7 4.31 -3.50 -22.29
N ARG A 8 4.93 -2.32 -22.47
CA ARG A 8 5.13 -1.36 -21.40
C ARG A 8 3.84 -0.56 -21.20
N SER A 9 3.33 -0.55 -19.98
CA SER A 9 2.22 0.35 -19.59
C SER A 9 2.64 1.81 -19.74
N ASN A 10 1.73 2.67 -20.22
CA ASN A 10 1.94 4.12 -20.24
C ASN A 10 1.87 4.70 -18.82
N PHE A 11 0.98 4.16 -17.99
CA PHE A 11 0.95 4.42 -16.56
C PHE A 11 2.21 3.83 -15.90
N GLN A 12 3.06 4.70 -15.37
CA GLN A 12 4.36 4.35 -14.79
C GLN A 12 4.51 4.98 -13.39
N MET A 13 5.16 4.26 -12.48
CA MET A 13 5.59 4.82 -11.20
C MET A 13 6.90 5.60 -11.40
N ILE A 14 6.92 6.87 -11.01
CA ILE A 14 8.14 7.70 -11.00
C ILE A 14 8.96 7.38 -9.76
N GLY A 15 8.29 7.21 -8.62
CA GLY A 15 8.92 6.92 -7.35
C GLY A 15 7.93 6.77 -6.22
N ASN A 16 8.46 6.45 -5.05
CA ASN A 16 7.70 6.41 -3.80
C ASN A 16 8.62 6.79 -2.63
N TYR A 17 8.02 7.16 -1.51
CA TYR A 17 8.74 7.33 -0.26
C TYR A 17 7.83 6.99 0.94
N VAL A 18 8.47 6.63 2.05
CA VAL A 18 7.79 6.40 3.32
C VAL A 18 7.55 7.77 3.98
N LYS A 19 6.28 8.20 4.05
CA LYS A 19 5.88 9.39 4.81
C LYS A 19 5.98 9.15 6.31
N LYS A 20 5.55 7.98 6.74
CA LYS A 20 5.53 7.60 8.15
C LYS A 20 5.63 6.09 8.29
N VAL A 21 6.39 5.63 9.26
CA VAL A 21 6.38 4.25 9.73
C VAL A 21 6.42 4.23 11.25
N SER A 22 5.59 3.38 11.85
CA SER A 22 5.57 3.13 13.29
C SER A 22 5.42 1.65 13.54
N VAL A 23 6.28 1.13 14.41
CA VAL A 23 6.30 -0.25 14.84
C VAL A 23 6.30 -0.26 16.37
N SER A 24 5.41 -1.05 16.96
CA SER A 24 5.41 -1.33 18.39
C SER A 24 5.22 -2.83 18.55
N ASN A 25 6.05 -3.46 19.39
CA ASN A 25 6.10 -4.90 19.55
C ASN A 25 6.32 -5.28 21.01
N ASP A 26 5.43 -6.11 21.53
CA ASP A 26 5.56 -6.72 22.87
C ASP A 26 6.07 -8.17 22.80
N PHE A 27 6.20 -8.75 21.61
CA PHE A 27 6.56 -10.16 21.42
C PHE A 27 8.08 -10.36 21.33
N LEU A 28 8.61 -11.30 22.11
CA LEU A 28 9.96 -11.83 21.86
C LEU A 28 9.96 -12.78 20.66
N GLU A 29 8.95 -13.62 20.52
CA GLU A 29 8.72 -14.57 19.42
C GLU A 29 7.24 -14.48 19.02
N LEU A 30 6.94 -14.63 17.71
CA LEU A 30 5.56 -14.55 17.23
C LEU A 30 4.73 -15.74 17.73
N PRO A 31 3.60 -15.53 18.43
CA PRO A 31 2.71 -16.62 18.77
C PRO A 31 2.12 -17.31 17.52
N PRO A 32 1.71 -18.58 17.61
CA PRO A 32 1.02 -19.27 16.51
C PRO A 32 -0.24 -18.51 16.06
N MET A 33 -0.57 -18.58 14.76
CA MET A 33 -1.69 -17.83 14.19
C MET A 33 -3.03 -18.13 14.88
N GLU A 34 -3.27 -19.36 15.38
CA GLU A 34 -4.53 -19.69 16.05
C GLU A 34 -4.71 -18.92 17.37
N GLN A 35 -3.61 -18.40 17.94
CA GLN A 35 -3.59 -17.64 19.19
C GLN A 35 -3.66 -16.13 18.96
N LEU A 36 -3.61 -15.68 17.70
CA LEU A 36 -3.60 -14.28 17.34
C LEU A 36 -4.96 -13.83 16.77
N ASN A 37 -5.32 -12.60 17.09
CA ASN A 37 -6.34 -11.83 16.39
C ASN A 37 -5.62 -10.81 15.52
N TYR A 38 -5.84 -10.90 14.20
CA TYR A 38 -5.31 -9.96 13.23
C TYR A 38 -6.39 -8.94 12.87
N ASN A 39 -6.08 -7.66 13.06
CA ASN A 39 -6.81 -6.57 12.43
C ASN A 39 -5.93 -5.96 11.34
N PHE A 40 -6.51 -5.73 10.17
CA PHE A 40 -5.86 -5.17 9.00
C PHE A 40 -6.76 -4.12 8.38
N GLU A 41 -6.21 -2.92 8.20
CA GLU A 41 -6.86 -1.80 7.54
C GLU A 41 -5.92 -1.28 6.46
N ALA A 42 -6.47 -1.06 5.27
CA ALA A 42 -5.80 -0.36 4.19
C ALA A 42 -6.76 0.69 3.62
N GLU A 43 -6.26 1.90 3.49
CA GLU A 43 -6.99 3.07 2.99
C GLU A 43 -6.04 3.86 2.09
N TYR A 44 -6.54 4.41 0.97
CA TYR A 44 -5.78 5.38 0.19
C TYR A 44 -6.37 6.76 0.40
N ASP A 45 -5.55 7.80 0.29
CA ASP A 45 -5.98 9.18 0.49
C ASP A 45 -5.08 10.17 -0.28
N ASN A 46 -5.37 11.48 -0.17
CA ASN A 46 -4.56 12.57 -0.74
C ASN A 46 -4.27 12.38 -2.23
N VAL A 47 -5.29 11.97 -3.00
CA VAL A 47 -5.18 11.86 -4.46
C VAL A 47 -5.00 13.26 -5.04
N LYS A 48 -3.89 13.48 -5.74
CA LYS A 48 -3.58 14.74 -6.43
C LYS A 48 -3.25 14.42 -7.88
N ILE A 49 -3.81 15.20 -8.80
CA ILE A 49 -3.64 15.02 -10.23
C ILE A 49 -3.47 16.40 -10.87
N ASP A 50 -2.34 16.57 -11.53
CA ASP A 50 -1.92 17.76 -12.24
C ASP A 50 -1.70 17.41 -13.72
N ASP A 51 -1.87 18.39 -14.61
CA ASP A 51 -1.53 18.25 -16.02
C ASP A 51 -0.01 18.15 -16.17
N GLU A 52 0.46 17.30 -17.08
CA GLU A 52 1.88 17.18 -17.38
C GLU A 52 2.28 17.97 -18.64
N GLU A 53 3.42 18.69 -18.58
CA GLU A 53 3.89 19.57 -19.66
C GLU A 53 4.07 18.84 -21.00
N SER A 54 4.41 17.55 -20.94
CA SER A 54 4.58 16.69 -22.11
C SER A 54 3.29 16.04 -22.63
N GLY A 55 2.14 16.39 -22.05
CA GLY A 55 0.84 15.77 -22.28
C GLY A 55 0.49 14.74 -21.21
N GLY A 56 -0.80 14.47 -21.06
CA GLY A 56 -1.34 13.55 -20.06
C GLY A 56 -1.31 14.11 -18.63
N PHE A 57 -1.15 13.24 -17.64
CA PHE A 57 -1.26 13.62 -16.22
C PHE A 57 -0.13 13.07 -15.37
N LEU A 58 0.23 13.88 -14.37
CA LEU A 58 1.05 13.51 -13.22
C LEU A 58 0.14 13.38 -12.00
N GLY A 59 0.34 12.34 -11.21
CA GLY A 59 -0.45 12.13 -10.00
C GLY A 59 0.34 11.60 -8.83
N SER A 60 -0.18 11.87 -7.64
CA SER A 60 0.31 11.26 -6.40
C SER A 60 -0.83 10.77 -5.53
N ILE A 61 -0.56 9.74 -4.74
CA ILE A 61 -1.52 9.11 -3.85
C ILE A 61 -0.83 8.62 -2.59
N ASP A 62 -1.51 8.72 -1.46
CA ASP A 62 -1.08 8.11 -0.20
C ASP A 62 -1.76 6.77 -0.01
N LEU A 63 -1.00 5.77 0.42
CA LEU A 63 -1.51 4.50 0.91
C LEU A 63 -1.17 4.36 2.39
N CYS A 64 -2.19 4.26 3.22
CA CYS A 64 -2.13 4.08 4.66
C CYS A 64 -2.50 2.64 5.00
N ILE A 65 -1.63 1.96 5.74
CA ILE A 65 -1.87 0.60 6.22
C ILE A 65 -1.67 0.55 7.72
N LYS A 66 -2.62 -0.07 8.42
CA LYS A 66 -2.54 -0.36 9.85
C LYS A 66 -2.71 -1.87 10.04
N VAL A 67 -1.82 -2.46 10.83
CA VAL A 67 -1.89 -3.87 11.19
C VAL A 67 -1.77 -3.99 12.69
N ILE A 68 -2.61 -4.82 13.30
CA ILE A 68 -2.50 -5.17 14.71
C ILE A 68 -2.60 -6.69 14.81
N ALA A 69 -1.56 -7.33 15.34
CA ALA A 69 -1.57 -8.73 15.74
C ALA A 69 -1.59 -8.77 17.27
N LYS A 70 -2.72 -9.21 17.85
CA LYS A 70 -2.90 -9.24 19.31
C LYS A 70 -3.11 -10.68 19.77
N GLU A 71 -2.43 -11.07 20.85
CA GLU A 71 -2.65 -12.38 21.45
C GLU A 71 -4.03 -12.47 22.12
N LYS A 72 -4.74 -13.58 21.90
CA LYS A 72 -6.12 -13.77 22.39
C LYS A 72 -6.21 -13.81 23.92
N LYS A 73 -5.18 -14.36 24.58
CA LYS A 73 -5.17 -14.63 26.03
C LYS A 73 -4.33 -13.63 26.84
N SER A 74 -3.69 -12.66 26.18
CA SER A 74 -2.84 -11.66 26.84
C SER A 74 -3.09 -10.25 26.29
N LYS A 75 -2.39 -9.26 26.84
CA LYS A 75 -2.41 -7.89 26.31
C LYS A 75 -1.29 -7.65 25.28
N ALA A 76 -0.37 -8.59 25.11
CA ALA A 76 0.76 -8.48 24.20
C ALA A 76 0.26 -8.34 22.76
N LYS A 77 0.87 -7.42 22.04
CA LYS A 77 0.54 -7.14 20.65
C LYS A 77 1.75 -6.67 19.88
N MET A 78 1.61 -6.74 18.57
CA MET A 78 2.42 -6.00 17.64
C MET A 78 1.53 -5.12 16.78
N SER A 79 1.95 -3.88 16.53
CA SER A 79 1.25 -2.97 15.63
C SER A 79 2.19 -2.32 14.65
N PHE A 80 1.73 -2.25 13.40
CA PHE A 80 2.36 -1.49 12.32
C PHE A 80 1.42 -0.39 11.87
N SER A 81 1.99 0.79 11.60
CA SER A 81 1.32 1.85 10.85
C SER A 81 2.31 2.39 9.83
N ILE A 82 1.97 2.30 8.56
CA ILE A 82 2.80 2.82 7.47
C ILE A 82 1.95 3.71 6.57
N VAL A 83 2.52 4.83 6.16
CA VAL A 83 1.99 5.72 5.14
C VAL A 83 3.05 5.84 4.06
N LEU A 84 2.72 5.38 2.85
CA LEU A 84 3.54 5.55 1.66
C LEU A 84 2.90 6.59 0.76
N ASN A 85 3.72 7.44 0.14
CA ASN A 85 3.29 8.23 -1.00
C ASN A 85 3.94 7.66 -2.26
N GLY A 86 3.18 7.59 -3.34
CA GLY A 86 3.67 7.23 -4.68
C GLY A 86 3.37 8.33 -5.69
N GLY A 87 4.32 8.58 -6.57
CA GLY A 87 4.16 9.44 -7.74
C GLY A 87 4.08 8.60 -9.02
N PHE A 88 3.12 8.93 -9.88
CA PHE A 88 2.81 8.19 -11.11
C PHE A 88 2.54 9.15 -12.26
N VAL A 89 2.81 8.70 -13.48
CA VAL A 89 2.62 9.49 -14.69
C VAL A 89 2.05 8.62 -15.81
N ASP A 90 1.23 9.22 -16.65
CA ASP A 90 0.82 8.67 -17.95
C ASP A 90 0.72 9.82 -18.95
N ASN A 91 1.59 9.84 -19.96
CA ASN A 91 1.69 10.93 -20.94
C ASN A 91 0.72 10.78 -22.12
N LEU A 92 -0.02 9.67 -22.20
CA LEU A 92 -0.87 9.34 -23.35
C LEU A 92 -2.36 9.28 -23.02
N VAL A 93 -2.72 9.17 -21.74
CA VAL A 93 -4.11 9.29 -21.30
C VAL A 93 -4.57 10.73 -21.46
N ASP A 94 -5.76 10.92 -22.02
CA ASP A 94 -6.37 12.23 -22.27
C ASP A 94 -7.55 12.52 -21.31
N ASN A 95 -8.01 11.50 -20.59
CA ASN A 95 -9.09 11.59 -19.62
C ASN A 95 -8.60 11.52 -18.18
N LYS A 96 -8.83 12.61 -17.43
CA LYS A 96 -8.45 12.72 -16.01
C LYS A 96 -9.11 11.64 -15.13
N ASP A 97 -10.38 11.32 -15.36
CA ASP A 97 -11.10 10.31 -14.58
C ASP A 97 -10.55 8.91 -14.82
N GLU A 98 -10.09 8.64 -16.04
CA GLU A 98 -9.42 7.39 -16.39
C GLU A 98 -8.05 7.29 -15.71
N PHE A 99 -7.27 8.38 -15.73
CA PHE A 99 -6.01 8.45 -14.99
C PHE A 99 -6.22 8.27 -13.48
N GLU A 100 -7.22 8.92 -12.89
CA GLU A 100 -7.56 8.77 -11.48
C GLU A 100 -7.90 7.31 -11.13
N LYS A 101 -8.64 6.61 -12.01
CA LYS A 101 -8.92 5.18 -11.85
C LYS A 101 -7.64 4.35 -11.88
N PHE A 102 -6.70 4.62 -12.77
CA PHE A 102 -5.41 3.95 -12.76
C PHE A 102 -4.60 4.25 -11.50
N LEU A 103 -4.57 5.52 -11.08
CA LEU A 103 -3.86 5.96 -9.89
C LEU A 103 -4.39 5.29 -8.61
N THR A 104 -5.71 5.26 -8.44
CA THR A 104 -6.37 4.68 -7.25
C THR A 104 -6.34 3.16 -7.23
N VAL A 105 -6.37 2.48 -8.38
CA VAL A 105 -6.32 1.01 -8.42
C VAL A 105 -4.88 0.50 -8.52
N ASN A 106 -4.19 0.85 -9.61
CA ASN A 106 -2.83 0.35 -9.88
C ASN A 106 -1.79 1.03 -9.00
N GLY A 107 -1.95 2.32 -8.73
CA GLY A 107 -1.05 3.05 -7.83
C GLY A 107 -1.12 2.50 -6.41
N SER A 108 -2.33 2.34 -5.85
CA SER A 108 -2.50 1.70 -4.53
C SER A 108 -2.01 0.25 -4.50
N ALA A 109 -2.26 -0.55 -5.54
CA ALA A 109 -1.73 -1.93 -5.61
C ALA A 109 -0.19 -1.97 -5.62
N SER A 110 0.45 -1.05 -6.36
CA SER A 110 1.91 -0.95 -6.44
C SER A 110 2.50 -0.56 -5.08
N LEU A 111 1.94 0.47 -4.43
CA LEU A 111 2.35 0.88 -3.08
C LEU A 111 2.10 -0.21 -2.05
N TYR A 112 1.03 -0.99 -2.20
CA TYR A 112 0.72 -2.10 -1.30
C TYR A 112 1.78 -3.21 -1.37
N GLY A 113 2.26 -3.53 -2.57
CA GLY A 113 3.36 -4.47 -2.74
C GLY A 113 4.63 -4.01 -2.01
N ILE A 114 4.95 -2.72 -2.11
CA ILE A 114 6.09 -2.11 -1.40
C ILE A 114 5.88 -2.17 0.12
N ALA A 115 4.72 -1.72 0.61
CA ALA A 115 4.39 -1.74 2.03
C ALA A 115 4.41 -3.15 2.62
N ARG A 116 3.91 -4.14 1.87
CA ARG A 116 3.97 -5.55 2.25
C ARG A 116 5.40 -6.01 2.46
N GLY A 117 6.32 -5.69 1.54
CA GLY A 117 7.74 -6.00 1.67
C GLY A 117 8.38 -5.34 2.90
N ILE A 118 8.06 -4.07 3.14
CA ILE A 118 8.54 -3.33 4.32
C ILE A 118 8.03 -3.97 5.62
N ILE A 119 6.74 -4.27 5.73
CA ILE A 119 6.13 -4.87 6.92
C ILE A 119 6.70 -6.27 7.18
N ILE A 120 6.87 -7.09 6.15
CA ILE A 120 7.54 -8.40 6.27
C ILE A 120 8.95 -8.23 6.85
N SER A 121 9.72 -7.31 6.28
CA SER A 121 11.12 -7.11 6.68
C SER A 121 11.23 -6.58 8.11
N LEU A 122 10.48 -5.53 8.44
CA LEU A 122 10.49 -4.93 9.77
C LEU A 122 9.95 -5.88 10.83
N SER A 123 8.91 -6.66 10.52
CA SER A 123 8.36 -7.63 11.48
C SER A 123 9.35 -8.76 11.78
N SER A 124 9.98 -9.32 10.74
CA SER A 124 11.01 -10.35 10.90
C SER A 124 12.21 -9.88 11.71
N LEU A 125 12.55 -8.59 11.64
CA LEU A 125 13.65 -7.98 12.40
C LEU A 125 13.24 -7.54 13.82
N SER A 126 11.94 -7.50 14.13
CA SER A 126 11.45 -7.00 15.41
C SER A 126 11.26 -8.08 16.47
N MET A 127 11.34 -9.36 16.08
CA MET A 127 11.10 -10.51 16.95
C MET A 127 11.97 -11.70 16.52
N ASN A 128 12.18 -12.64 17.44
CA ASN A 128 12.87 -13.89 17.18
C ASN A 128 11.95 -14.85 16.40
N GLY A 129 12.06 -14.83 15.08
CA GLY A 129 11.30 -15.71 14.20
C GLY A 129 9.86 -15.25 13.93
N GLY A 130 9.34 -15.68 12.78
CA GLY A 130 8.03 -15.24 12.29
C GLY A 130 8.08 -13.92 11.53
N GLN A 131 6.95 -13.57 10.92
CA GLN A 131 6.76 -12.34 10.15
C GLN A 131 5.27 -12.05 10.01
N ILE A 132 4.94 -10.76 9.90
CA ILE A 132 3.59 -10.34 9.54
C ILE A 132 3.49 -10.26 8.03
N ILE A 133 2.62 -11.09 7.47
CA ILE A 133 2.33 -11.13 6.04
C ILE A 133 0.94 -10.53 5.84
N LEU A 134 0.86 -9.46 5.06
CA LEU A 134 -0.44 -8.86 4.74
C LEU A 134 -1.29 -9.84 3.91
N PRO A 135 -2.64 -9.75 3.92
CA PRO A 135 -3.47 -10.48 2.97
C PRO A 135 -3.34 -9.89 1.55
N MET A 136 -4.08 -10.40 0.57
CA MET A 136 -4.26 -9.71 -0.72
C MET A 136 -5.46 -8.78 -0.62
N VAL A 137 -5.39 -7.62 -1.28
CA VAL A 137 -6.48 -6.63 -1.31
C VAL A 137 -7.01 -6.50 -2.73
N ASN A 138 -8.34 -6.46 -2.86
CA ASN A 138 -8.98 -6.12 -4.12
C ASN A 138 -9.16 -4.59 -4.20
N PHE A 139 -8.25 -3.93 -4.90
CA PHE A 139 -8.24 -2.46 -5.02
C PHE A 139 -9.39 -1.91 -5.87
N PHE A 140 -9.98 -2.71 -6.76
CA PHE A 140 -11.21 -2.32 -7.46
C PHE A 140 -12.38 -2.17 -6.49
N LYS A 141 -12.63 -3.21 -5.66
CA LYS A 141 -13.69 -3.18 -4.63
C LYS A 141 -13.43 -2.13 -3.55
N MET A 142 -12.15 -1.88 -3.24
CA MET A 142 -11.76 -0.83 -2.32
C MET A 142 -12.17 0.56 -2.84
N ARG A 143 -11.88 0.85 -4.12
CA ARG A 143 -12.29 2.08 -4.78
C ARG A 143 -13.81 2.23 -4.82
N GLU A 144 -14.54 1.18 -5.23
CA GLU A 144 -16.02 1.17 -5.27
C GLU A 144 -16.61 1.58 -3.92
N LYS A 145 -16.16 0.93 -2.84
CA LYS A 145 -16.62 1.27 -1.48
C LYS A 145 -16.28 2.69 -1.04
N LYS A 146 -15.18 3.26 -1.53
CA LYS A 146 -14.81 4.63 -1.17
C LYS A 146 -15.71 5.65 -1.88
N THR A 147 -16.00 5.43 -3.16
CA THR A 147 -16.90 6.29 -3.95
C THR A 147 -18.37 6.20 -3.48
N GLU A 148 -18.80 5.10 -2.86
CA GLU A 148 -20.14 5.01 -2.24
C GLU A 148 -20.32 5.84 -0.95
N VAL A 149 -19.20 6.21 -0.31
CA VAL A 149 -19.18 6.91 1.00
C VAL A 149 -18.93 8.41 0.84
N GLU A 150 -18.48 8.86 -0.34
CA GLU A 150 -18.29 10.27 -0.74
C GLU A 150 -19.54 10.84 -1.42
#